data_AF-A0A0L0TB07-F1
#
_entry.id   AF-A0A0L0TB07-F1
#
_cell.length_a   1.000
_cell.length_b   1.000
_cell.length_c   1.000
_cell.angle_alpha   90.00
_cell.angle_beta   90.00
_cell.angle_gamma   90.00
#
_symmetry.space_group_name_H-M   'P 1'
#
loop_
_entity.id
_entity.type
_entity.pdbx_description
1 polymer ?
#
loop_
_entity_poly.entity_id
_entity_poly.type
_entity_poly.pdbx_seq_one_letter_code
_entity_poly.pdbx_strand_id
1 'polypeptide(L)'
;MRAALLPLLAVASWFVAGIAPMLAAASPLVPRASGSAACTDVSPDPKYSCTQQVAWGKCNESWMAGFCNQSCGRCTSSCTDKALDTKYSCAQQVAWGKCNEAWMAPYCHKSCGRCPSADVIKKPFAIASAPIDAQATAETKRLYSFLQSQFGHKVISGQAESANTGKNRDQEVNYVKSLTGKTPALRLFDLMFFTGPNAFDDGVLNRIVQWHQRGGIASVQLHWNTPDGHFYTKETNFDATKAATPGTWENQKVVADLAMIAGKFRMLQDKGIPILFRPLHEPDGAWFWWGAKGASAYLKLWNLVQAEFAKAGVHNVLWVHNFAGSPSSAWFPGTGKVDVVSVDRYPAARDYDPFAIDFYRLKDVTGASKLIALAENGPLPAVARMKSTGALWTYFGTWNEEFIMTEQYSTNAQKSAVFGDATVANLEDVAGKH
;
A
#
# COMPACT_ATOMS: atom_id res chain seq x y z
N MET A 1 64.03 -23.04 -11.26
CA MET A 1 64.83 -24.24 -10.93
C MET A 1 65.16 -24.19 -9.44
N ARG A 2 65.12 -25.34 -8.73
CA ARG A 2 65.45 -25.54 -7.30
C ARG A 2 64.53 -24.76 -6.33
N ALA A 3 63.78 -25.38 -5.42
CA ALA A 3 64.13 -26.29 -4.30
C ALA A 3 64.92 -25.52 -3.21
N ALA A 4 64.38 -25.17 -2.03
CA ALA A 4 63.62 -25.92 -0.99
C ALA A 4 64.53 -26.70 -0.02
N LEU A 5 64.26 -26.59 1.29
CA LEU A 5 64.63 -27.57 2.34
C LEU A 5 63.99 -27.23 3.71
N LEU A 6 63.80 -28.26 4.54
CA LEU A 6 63.17 -28.25 5.87
C LEU A 6 63.78 -29.42 6.69
N PRO A 7 63.98 -29.28 8.00
CA PRO A 7 63.84 -30.40 8.96
C PRO A 7 63.06 -30.01 10.24
N LEU A 8 62.34 -30.85 11.02
CA LEU A 8 62.44 -32.27 11.43
C LEU A 8 63.50 -32.50 12.53
N LEU A 9 63.25 -33.08 13.72
CA LEU A 9 62.07 -33.64 14.45
C LEU A 9 62.10 -33.09 15.92
N ALA A 10 61.49 -33.58 17.02
CA ALA A 10 60.76 -34.81 17.40
C ALA A 10 59.77 -34.51 18.57
N VAL A 11 58.56 -35.10 18.67
CA VAL A 11 58.13 -36.40 19.28
C VAL A 11 58.15 -36.50 20.82
N ALA A 12 57.01 -36.97 21.37
CA ALA A 12 56.72 -37.55 22.71
C ALA A 12 55.85 -36.70 23.68
N SER A 13 54.99 -37.28 24.54
CA SER A 13 54.07 -38.43 24.38
C SER A 13 53.11 -38.56 25.59
N TRP A 14 51.84 -38.88 25.33
CA TRP A 14 50.88 -39.62 26.17
C TRP A 14 50.59 -39.15 27.62
N PHE A 15 49.32 -38.84 27.89
CA PHE A 15 48.58 -39.47 29.00
C PHE A 15 47.09 -39.61 28.63
N VAL A 16 46.44 -40.70 29.03
CA VAL A 16 45.03 -40.98 28.73
C VAL A 16 44.28 -41.38 30.00
N ALA A 17 43.27 -40.60 30.35
CA ALA A 17 42.16 -40.99 31.23
C ALA A 17 40.95 -40.10 30.88
N GLY A 18 39.70 -40.56 30.92
CA GLY A 18 39.23 -41.89 31.30
C GLY A 18 38.02 -41.84 32.24
N ILE A 19 36.93 -41.18 31.81
CA ILE A 19 35.68 -41.05 32.60
C ILE A 19 34.48 -41.48 31.74
N ALA A 20 33.51 -42.13 32.38
CA ALA A 20 32.42 -42.89 31.77
C ALA A 20 31.27 -42.03 31.20
N PRO A 21 30.45 -42.58 30.27
CA PRO A 21 29.25 -41.90 29.78
C PRO A 21 28.14 -41.87 30.85
N MET A 22 27.60 -40.68 31.14
CA MET A 22 26.41 -40.55 31.98
C MET A 22 25.14 -40.84 31.18
N LEU A 23 24.32 -41.77 31.69
CA LEU A 23 22.98 -42.05 31.17
C LEU A 23 21.95 -41.03 31.65
N ALA A 24 21.01 -40.74 30.76
CA ALA A 24 19.87 -39.84 30.85
C ALA A 24 19.36 -39.45 32.26
N ALA A 25 19.27 -38.13 32.48
CA ALA A 25 18.16 -37.54 33.23
C ALA A 25 17.17 -36.95 32.22
N ALA A 26 15.94 -37.50 32.15
CA ALA A 26 14.92 -36.97 31.24
C ALA A 26 14.35 -35.65 31.78
N SER A 27 14.56 -34.55 31.06
CA SER A 27 13.88 -33.29 31.36
C SER A 27 12.36 -33.49 31.26
N PRO A 28 11.55 -32.90 32.18
CA PRO A 28 10.10 -33.00 32.08
C PRO A 28 9.64 -32.38 30.76
N LEU A 29 8.78 -33.13 30.04
CA LEU A 29 8.22 -32.69 28.77
C LEU A 29 7.41 -31.40 28.99
N VAL A 30 7.95 -30.26 28.58
CA VAL A 30 7.18 -29.01 28.48
C VAL A 30 6.01 -29.29 27.53
N PRO A 31 4.74 -29.16 27.97
CA PRO A 31 3.61 -29.48 27.11
C PRO A 31 3.66 -28.64 25.84
N ARG A 32 3.71 -29.31 24.69
CA ARG A 32 3.65 -28.66 23.38
C ARG A 32 2.29 -27.97 23.29
N ALA A 33 2.26 -26.64 23.45
CA ALA A 33 1.05 -25.85 23.60
C ALA A 33 0.23 -25.78 22.28
N SER A 34 -0.42 -26.88 21.93
CA SER A 34 -1.44 -26.96 20.90
C SER A 34 -2.73 -26.32 21.41
N GLY A 35 -2.74 -24.98 21.44
CA GLY A 35 -3.90 -24.19 21.82
C GLY A 35 -3.73 -22.76 21.30
N SER A 36 -4.75 -22.26 20.60
CA SER A 36 -4.79 -20.85 20.23
C SER A 36 -5.01 -20.02 21.49
N ALA A 37 -3.94 -19.44 22.04
CA ALA A 37 -4.03 -18.48 23.13
C ALA A 37 -5.00 -17.36 22.73
N ALA A 38 -6.02 -17.11 23.55
CA ALA A 38 -7.01 -16.09 23.26
C ALA A 38 -6.34 -14.70 23.24
N CYS A 39 -6.79 -13.83 22.32
CA CYS A 39 -6.44 -12.42 22.38
C CYS A 39 -7.10 -11.80 23.63
N THR A 40 -6.32 -11.64 24.70
CA THR A 40 -6.71 -10.95 25.93
C THR A 40 -5.51 -10.21 26.51
N ASP A 41 -5.80 -9.24 27.37
CA ASP A 41 -4.81 -8.67 28.28
C ASP A 41 -4.70 -9.51 29.56
N VAL A 42 -3.55 -10.18 29.68
CA VAL A 42 -3.05 -10.76 30.93
C VAL A 42 -1.84 -9.92 31.34
N SER A 43 -1.84 -9.36 32.54
CA SER A 43 -0.68 -8.60 33.03
C SER A 43 0.46 -9.55 33.42
N PRO A 44 1.74 -9.19 33.16
CA PRO A 44 2.88 -9.98 33.63
C PRO A 44 3.10 -9.90 35.15
N ASP A 45 2.41 -8.97 35.82
CA ASP A 45 2.51 -8.72 37.26
C ASP A 45 1.14 -8.28 37.82
N PRO A 46 0.73 -8.73 39.03
CA PRO A 46 -0.53 -8.32 39.65
C PRO A 46 -0.55 -6.87 40.18
N LYS A 47 0.61 -6.20 40.33
CA LYS A 47 0.71 -4.86 40.91
C LYS A 47 0.42 -3.73 39.91
N TYR A 48 0.70 -3.95 38.62
CA TYR A 48 0.54 -2.96 37.56
C TYR A 48 -0.34 -3.50 36.41
N SER A 49 -1.23 -2.67 35.87
CA SER A 49 -2.11 -3.06 34.77
C SER A 49 -1.44 -2.94 33.40
N CYS A 50 -1.96 -3.65 32.40
CA CYS A 50 -1.47 -3.54 31.02
C CYS A 50 -1.53 -2.10 30.49
N THR A 51 -2.55 -1.32 30.84
CA THR A 51 -2.64 0.11 30.50
C THR A 51 -1.48 0.93 31.08
N GLN A 52 -1.05 0.63 32.30
CA GLN A 52 0.11 1.29 32.93
C GLN A 52 1.42 0.86 32.27
N GLN A 53 1.58 -0.44 31.98
CA GLN A 53 2.75 -0.97 31.27
C GLN A 53 2.90 -0.38 29.85
N VAL A 54 1.79 -0.15 29.13
CA VAL A 54 1.76 0.57 27.85
C VAL A 54 2.21 2.03 28.03
N ALA A 55 1.67 2.73 29.04
CA ALA A 55 2.03 4.12 29.32
C ALA A 55 3.53 4.30 29.68
N TRP A 56 4.19 3.24 30.14
CA TRP A 56 5.64 3.19 30.40
C TRP A 56 6.47 2.59 29.24
N GLY A 57 5.85 2.40 28.07
CA GLY A 57 6.53 1.94 26.85
C GLY A 57 6.95 0.47 26.84
N LYS A 58 6.48 -0.36 27.77
CA LYS A 58 7.01 -1.71 28.03
C LYS A 58 6.63 -2.79 27.02
N CYS A 59 5.93 -2.43 25.94
CA CYS A 59 5.44 -3.35 24.92
C CYS A 59 6.51 -4.03 24.04
N ASN A 60 7.75 -3.54 24.06
CA ASN A 60 8.88 -4.12 23.31
C ASN A 60 9.91 -4.84 24.20
N GLU A 61 9.63 -4.95 25.51
CA GLU A 61 10.50 -5.64 26.47
C GLU A 61 10.40 -7.17 26.30
N SER A 62 11.51 -7.88 26.50
CA SER A 62 11.56 -9.35 26.34
C SER A 62 10.65 -10.10 27.31
N TRP A 63 10.53 -9.62 28.55
CA TRP A 63 9.65 -10.19 29.58
C TRP A 63 8.16 -9.89 29.36
N MET A 64 7.82 -8.97 28.44
CA MET A 64 6.43 -8.68 28.08
C MET A 64 5.89 -9.67 27.03
N ALA A 65 6.69 -10.62 26.54
CA ALA A 65 6.26 -11.60 25.54
C ALA A 65 5.11 -12.49 26.06
N GLY A 66 4.02 -12.58 25.30
CA GLY A 66 2.83 -13.33 25.70
C GLY A 66 1.90 -12.62 26.69
N PHE A 67 2.30 -11.47 27.25
CA PHE A 67 1.49 -10.66 28.16
C PHE A 67 0.98 -9.37 27.49
N CYS A 68 -0.10 -8.81 28.02
CA CYS A 68 -0.71 -7.55 27.57
C CYS A 68 -0.94 -7.47 26.05
N ASN A 69 -1.36 -8.58 25.42
CA ASN A 69 -1.34 -8.71 23.97
C ASN A 69 -2.34 -7.78 23.26
N GLN A 70 -3.41 -7.37 23.94
CA GLN A 70 -4.42 -6.47 23.39
C GLN A 70 -3.99 -5.00 23.58
N SER A 71 -3.61 -4.63 24.81
CA SER A 71 -3.05 -3.32 25.19
C SER A 71 -1.79 -2.95 24.40
N CYS A 72 -0.87 -3.89 24.20
CA CYS A 72 0.33 -3.71 23.40
C CYS A 72 0.12 -3.93 21.88
N GLY A 73 -1.13 -4.04 21.41
CA GLY A 73 -1.46 -4.11 19.98
C GLY A 73 -0.89 -5.31 19.23
N ARG A 74 -0.58 -6.41 19.94
CA ARG A 74 -0.03 -7.66 19.39
C ARG A 74 -1.10 -8.67 18.97
N CYS A 75 -2.34 -8.48 19.41
CA CYS A 75 -3.48 -9.20 18.87
C CYS A 75 -3.64 -8.90 17.37
N THR A 76 -3.84 -9.94 16.57
CA THR A 76 -4.24 -9.83 15.16
C THR A 76 -5.60 -9.13 15.06
N SER A 77 -5.56 -7.81 14.84
CA SER A 77 -6.70 -6.91 14.63
C SER A 77 -7.97 -7.30 15.43
N SER A 78 -8.09 -6.79 16.66
CA SER A 78 -9.38 -6.78 17.35
C SER A 78 -10.37 -5.94 16.53
N CYS A 79 -11.13 -6.59 15.64
CA CYS A 79 -12.08 -5.92 14.76
C CYS A 79 -13.26 -5.43 15.58
N THR A 80 -13.15 -4.19 16.03
CA THR A 80 -14.11 -3.51 16.90
C THR A 80 -14.86 -2.43 16.13
N ASP A 81 -15.91 -1.92 16.76
CA ASP A 81 -16.60 -0.74 16.29
C ASP A 81 -15.89 0.52 16.79
N LYS A 82 -15.35 1.27 15.83
CA LYS A 82 -14.85 2.63 15.99
C LYS A 82 -15.91 3.58 15.43
N ALA A 83 -16.54 4.39 16.26
CA ALA A 83 -17.48 5.41 15.80
C ALA A 83 -16.73 6.53 15.03
N LEU A 84 -17.45 7.22 14.14
CA LEU A 84 -16.94 8.40 13.45
C LEU A 84 -16.67 9.55 14.44
N ASP A 85 -17.62 9.76 15.36
CA ASP A 85 -17.65 10.85 16.33
C ASP A 85 -18.24 10.39 17.68
N THR A 86 -18.36 11.31 18.63
CA THR A 86 -19.01 11.08 19.94
C THR A 86 -20.52 11.30 19.93
N LYS A 87 -21.11 11.65 18.78
CA LYS A 87 -22.51 12.06 18.62
C LYS A 87 -23.39 10.91 18.13
N TYR A 88 -22.83 9.97 17.35
CA TYR A 88 -23.56 8.89 16.70
C TYR A 88 -22.85 7.54 16.85
N SER A 89 -23.50 6.59 17.51
CA SER A 89 -23.00 5.22 17.65
C SER A 89 -23.03 4.45 16.34
N CYS A 90 -22.20 3.41 16.24
CA CYS A 90 -22.17 2.54 15.07
C CYS A 90 -23.52 1.88 14.77
N ALA A 91 -24.29 1.50 15.80
CA ALA A 91 -25.62 0.95 15.62
C ALA A 91 -26.59 1.93 14.92
N GLN A 92 -26.49 3.23 15.23
CA GLN A 92 -27.27 4.27 14.55
C GLN A 92 -26.84 4.45 13.09
N GLN A 93 -25.52 4.50 12.82
CA GLN A 93 -24.99 4.59 11.46
C GLN A 93 -25.42 3.38 10.59
N VAL A 94 -25.44 2.18 11.16
CA VAL A 94 -25.94 0.96 10.48
C VAL A 94 -27.44 1.04 10.22
N ALA A 95 -28.24 1.48 11.20
CA ALA A 95 -29.69 1.68 11.05
C ALA A 95 -30.04 2.74 9.98
N TRP A 96 -29.14 3.69 9.71
CA TRP A 96 -29.25 4.67 8.62
C TRP A 96 -28.62 4.20 7.29
N GLY A 97 -28.26 2.91 7.17
CA GLY A 97 -27.73 2.31 5.95
C GLY A 97 -26.29 2.71 5.59
N LYS A 98 -25.56 3.40 6.48
CA LYS A 98 -24.28 4.05 6.16
C LYS A 98 -23.10 3.09 5.97
N CYS A 99 -23.30 1.78 6.14
CA CYS A 99 -22.27 0.76 5.95
C CYS A 99 -21.72 0.61 4.53
N ASN A 100 -22.34 1.23 3.51
CA ASN A 100 -21.82 1.26 2.14
C ASN A 100 -21.23 2.62 1.73
N GLU A 101 -21.25 3.61 2.62
CA GLU A 101 -20.65 4.92 2.35
C GLU A 101 -19.12 4.84 2.44
N ALA A 102 -18.41 5.54 1.56
CA ALA A 102 -16.95 5.47 1.54
C ALA A 102 -16.28 6.19 2.72
N TRP A 103 -16.82 7.33 3.18
CA TRP A 103 -16.37 7.99 4.42
C TRP A 103 -16.54 7.12 5.66
N MET A 104 -17.44 6.13 5.62
CA MET A 104 -17.57 5.14 6.70
C MET A 104 -16.47 4.07 6.69
N ALA A 105 -15.66 3.91 5.63
CA ALA A 105 -14.77 2.75 5.46
C ALA A 105 -13.85 2.42 6.65
N PRO A 106 -13.15 3.38 7.30
CA PRO A 106 -12.28 3.13 8.46
C PRO A 106 -13.04 3.12 9.82
N TYR A 107 -14.37 2.95 9.80
CA TYR A 107 -15.25 3.02 10.96
C TYR A 107 -16.23 1.83 11.03
N CYS A 108 -16.77 1.58 12.23
CA CYS A 108 -17.83 0.62 12.54
C CYS A 108 -17.69 -0.76 11.87
N HIS A 109 -16.47 -1.32 11.88
CA HIS A 109 -16.15 -2.52 11.11
C HIS A 109 -16.94 -3.75 11.56
N LYS A 110 -17.26 -3.87 12.86
CA LYS A 110 -17.99 -5.02 13.40
C LYS A 110 -19.49 -4.92 13.12
N SER A 111 -20.11 -3.79 13.44
CA SER A 111 -21.53 -3.57 13.21
C SER A 111 -21.90 -3.56 11.72
N CYS A 112 -20.98 -3.12 10.84
CA CYS A 112 -21.18 -3.19 9.38
C CYS A 112 -20.76 -4.54 8.76
N GLY A 113 -20.39 -5.56 9.53
CA GLY A 113 -20.02 -6.89 8.99
C GLY A 113 -18.73 -6.91 8.16
N ARG A 114 -17.85 -5.91 8.33
CA ARG A 114 -16.63 -5.69 7.53
C ARG A 114 -15.38 -6.40 8.09
N CYS A 115 -15.52 -7.17 9.17
CA CYS A 115 -14.39 -7.86 9.78
C CYS A 115 -13.87 -9.01 8.90
N PRO A 116 -12.57 -9.06 8.56
CA PRO A 116 -11.99 -10.19 7.86
C PRO A 116 -12.09 -11.45 8.72
N SER A 117 -12.35 -12.61 8.10
CA SER A 117 -12.40 -13.88 8.82
C SER A 117 -11.01 -14.29 9.30
N ALA A 118 -10.96 -15.15 10.33
CA ALA A 118 -9.70 -15.72 10.80
C ALA A 118 -8.95 -16.48 9.69
N ASP A 119 -9.67 -17.05 8.73
CA ASP A 119 -9.10 -17.80 7.61
C ASP A 119 -8.51 -16.87 6.55
N VAL A 120 -9.17 -15.74 6.25
CA VAL A 120 -8.60 -14.67 5.41
C VAL A 120 -7.31 -14.13 6.01
N ILE A 121 -7.27 -13.91 7.34
CA ILE A 121 -6.06 -13.46 8.04
C ILE A 121 -4.94 -14.51 7.90
N LYS A 122 -5.23 -15.78 8.22
CA LYS A 122 -4.24 -16.88 8.22
C LYS A 122 -3.79 -17.37 6.83
N LYS A 123 -4.60 -17.22 5.79
CA LYS A 123 -4.30 -17.69 4.43
C LYS A 123 -2.94 -17.13 3.95
N PRO A 124 -2.00 -17.95 3.45
CA PRO A 124 -0.77 -17.41 2.88
C PRO A 124 -1.07 -16.60 1.61
N PHE A 125 -0.22 -15.60 1.32
CA PHE A 125 -0.26 -14.94 0.01
C PHE A 125 0.29 -15.89 -1.07
N ALA A 126 -0.36 -15.89 -2.22
CA ALA A 126 0.01 -16.66 -3.41
C ALA A 126 0.07 -15.70 -4.61
N ILE A 127 0.94 -14.69 -4.50
CA ILE A 127 1.08 -13.62 -5.49
C ILE A 127 1.39 -14.22 -6.86
N ALA A 128 0.66 -13.80 -7.90
CA ALA A 128 0.93 -14.20 -9.28
C ALA A 128 2.41 -13.97 -9.63
N SER A 129 3.05 -14.90 -10.35
CA SER A 129 4.50 -14.87 -10.61
C SER A 129 4.95 -13.87 -11.69
N ALA A 130 4.02 -13.20 -12.35
CA ALA A 130 4.27 -12.24 -13.42
C ALA A 130 3.13 -11.19 -13.50
N PRO A 131 3.34 -10.05 -14.17
CA PRO A 131 2.28 -9.11 -14.54
C PRO A 131 1.15 -9.77 -15.35
N ILE A 132 -0.04 -9.16 -15.33
CA ILE A 132 -1.20 -9.60 -16.12
C ILE A 132 -1.00 -9.43 -17.63
N ASP A 133 -0.16 -8.50 -18.07
CA ASP A 133 0.25 -8.41 -19.47
C ASP A 133 1.45 -9.34 -19.75
N ALA A 134 1.22 -10.39 -20.53
CA ALA A 134 2.27 -11.30 -21.00
C ALA A 134 3.33 -10.58 -21.86
N GLN A 135 2.94 -9.53 -22.58
CA GLN A 135 3.81 -8.72 -23.43
C GLN A 135 4.55 -7.61 -22.66
N ALA A 136 4.33 -7.49 -21.34
CA ALA A 136 4.95 -6.45 -20.51
C ALA A 136 6.47 -6.36 -20.72
N THR A 137 7.02 -5.14 -20.72
CA THR A 137 8.46 -4.90 -20.97
C THR A 137 9.34 -5.60 -19.93
N ALA A 138 10.63 -5.77 -20.23
CA ALA A 138 11.57 -6.34 -19.27
C ALA A 138 11.65 -5.47 -18.00
N GLU A 139 11.53 -4.16 -18.17
CA GLU A 139 11.53 -3.11 -17.16
C GLU A 139 10.31 -3.25 -16.23
N THR A 140 9.13 -3.45 -16.80
CA THR A 140 7.87 -3.65 -16.05
C THR A 140 7.84 -5.00 -15.34
N LYS A 141 8.42 -6.04 -15.95
CA LYS A 141 8.63 -7.34 -15.30
C LYS A 141 9.63 -7.26 -14.13
N ARG A 142 10.74 -6.53 -14.28
CA ARG A 142 11.70 -6.27 -13.17
C ARG A 142 11.05 -5.46 -12.05
N LEU A 143 10.31 -4.40 -12.35
CA LEU A 143 9.57 -3.63 -11.34
C LEU A 143 8.58 -4.53 -10.58
N TYR A 144 7.82 -5.38 -11.29
CA TYR A 144 6.89 -6.31 -10.64
C TYR A 144 7.61 -7.28 -9.70
N SER A 145 8.67 -7.95 -10.16
CA SER A 145 9.47 -8.85 -9.33
C SER A 145 10.17 -8.14 -8.16
N PHE A 146 10.57 -6.88 -8.34
CA PHE A 146 11.05 -6.05 -7.22
C PHE A 146 9.94 -5.84 -6.18
N LEU A 147 8.74 -5.41 -6.57
CA LEU A 147 7.62 -5.23 -5.64
C LEU A 147 7.25 -6.53 -4.92
N GLN A 148 7.27 -7.68 -5.62
CA GLN A 148 7.09 -9.00 -5.01
C GLN A 148 8.17 -9.32 -3.97
N SER A 149 9.43 -8.97 -4.23
CA SER A 149 10.54 -9.21 -3.28
C SER A 149 10.48 -8.34 -2.02
N GLN A 150 9.80 -7.19 -2.09
CA GLN A 150 9.59 -6.31 -0.93
C GLN A 150 8.33 -6.68 -0.14
N PHE A 151 7.27 -7.15 -0.79
CA PHE A 151 5.97 -7.39 -0.16
C PHE A 151 6.04 -8.38 1.03
N GLY A 152 5.49 -7.99 2.18
CA GLY A 152 5.58 -8.77 3.42
C GLY A 152 6.91 -8.67 4.17
N HIS A 153 7.91 -7.97 3.63
CA HIS A 153 9.24 -7.78 4.24
C HIS A 153 9.60 -6.30 4.45
N LYS A 154 9.18 -5.44 3.52
CA LYS A 154 9.41 -4.00 3.49
C LYS A 154 8.13 -3.29 3.04
N VAL A 155 8.03 -2.00 3.37
CA VAL A 155 7.01 -1.09 2.86
C VAL A 155 7.73 0.02 2.10
N ILE A 156 7.48 0.16 0.79
CA ILE A 156 8.12 1.20 -0.03
C ILE A 156 7.50 2.56 0.34
N SER A 157 8.33 3.54 0.67
CA SER A 157 7.85 4.89 0.99
C SER A 157 7.46 5.66 -0.25
N GLY A 158 6.29 6.31 -0.22
CA GLY A 158 5.76 7.07 -1.35
C GLY A 158 5.20 8.44 -0.95
N GLN A 159 5.37 9.41 -1.85
CA GLN A 159 4.94 10.79 -1.65
C GLN A 159 4.34 11.36 -2.94
N ALA A 160 3.19 12.02 -2.84
CA ALA A 160 2.62 12.81 -3.93
C ALA A 160 3.29 14.18 -4.05
N GLU A 161 3.51 14.64 -5.29
CA GLU A 161 3.84 16.05 -5.55
C GLU A 161 2.56 16.92 -5.52
N SER A 162 2.68 18.20 -5.17
CA SER A 162 1.56 19.15 -5.34
C SER A 162 1.25 19.39 -6.82
N ALA A 163 -0.04 19.30 -7.18
CA ALA A 163 -0.55 19.66 -8.50
C ALA A 163 -0.54 21.18 -8.77
N ASN A 164 -0.34 22.04 -7.76
CA ASN A 164 -0.32 23.50 -7.91
C ASN A 164 0.85 23.99 -8.78
N THR A 165 0.55 24.48 -10.00
CA THR A 165 1.52 24.88 -11.04
C THR A 165 2.44 26.04 -10.66
N GLY A 166 2.14 26.79 -9.60
CA GLY A 166 3.00 27.86 -9.08
C GLY A 166 4.02 27.40 -8.03
N LYS A 167 3.97 26.14 -7.58
CA LYS A 167 4.85 25.60 -6.53
C LYS A 167 6.02 24.80 -7.10
N ASN A 168 7.09 24.67 -6.32
CA ASN A 168 8.18 23.76 -6.63
C ASN A 168 7.65 22.31 -6.56
N ARG A 169 7.59 21.62 -7.70
CA ARG A 169 7.11 20.23 -7.81
C ARG A 169 7.89 19.23 -6.94
N ASP A 170 9.10 19.55 -6.51
CA ASP A 170 9.92 18.72 -5.60
C ASP A 170 9.73 19.08 -4.11
N GLN A 171 8.85 20.02 -3.75
CA GLN A 171 8.76 20.55 -2.38
C GLN A 171 8.47 19.47 -1.32
N GLU A 172 7.54 18.54 -1.55
CA GLU A 172 7.22 17.47 -0.59
C GLU A 172 8.38 16.50 -0.41
N VAL A 173 9.02 16.10 -1.51
CA VAL A 173 10.20 15.21 -1.51
C VAL A 173 11.37 15.87 -0.79
N ASN A 174 11.62 17.15 -1.05
CA ASN A 174 12.69 17.92 -0.41
C ASN A 174 12.43 18.17 1.08
N TYR A 175 11.18 18.38 1.48
CA TYR A 175 10.77 18.50 2.88
C TYR A 175 10.96 17.20 3.66
N VAL A 176 10.54 16.05 3.10
CA VAL A 176 10.82 14.74 3.71
C VAL A 176 12.32 14.52 3.84
N LYS A 177 13.10 14.86 2.81
CA LYS A 177 14.56 14.70 2.81
C LYS A 177 15.27 15.58 3.83
N SER A 178 14.87 16.84 3.98
CA SER A 178 15.48 17.75 4.96
C SER A 178 15.10 17.43 6.40
N LEU A 179 13.87 16.95 6.64
CA LEU A 179 13.40 16.57 7.97
C LEU A 179 13.94 15.21 8.46
N THR A 180 13.99 14.21 7.58
CA THR A 180 14.22 12.80 7.96
C THR A 180 15.58 12.26 7.53
N GLY A 181 16.30 12.97 6.64
CA GLY A 181 17.51 12.47 5.99
C GLY A 181 17.28 11.40 4.92
N LYS A 182 16.03 10.97 4.69
CA LYS A 182 15.62 9.92 3.73
C LYS A 182 14.80 10.48 2.58
N THR A 183 14.88 9.88 1.40
CA THR A 183 14.07 10.31 0.24
C THR A 183 12.96 9.29 0.00
N PRO A 184 11.69 9.68 -0.25
CA PRO A 184 10.66 8.74 -0.71
C PRO A 184 11.13 7.91 -1.91
N ALA A 185 10.89 6.60 -1.91
CA ALA A 185 11.26 5.69 -2.99
C ALA A 185 10.34 5.81 -4.21
N LEU A 186 9.05 6.02 -3.95
CA LEU A 186 7.97 6.15 -4.91
C LEU A 186 7.49 7.61 -4.95
N ARG A 187 7.14 8.09 -6.14
CA ARG A 187 6.50 9.40 -6.32
C ARG A 187 5.18 9.22 -7.04
N LEU A 188 4.14 9.86 -6.51
CA LEU A 188 2.83 9.91 -7.15
C LEU A 188 2.76 11.15 -8.05
N PHE A 189 2.37 10.94 -9.29
CA PHE A 189 2.20 11.93 -10.35
C PHE A 189 0.75 11.88 -10.85
N ASP A 190 0.25 13.00 -11.38
CA ASP A 190 -1.09 13.08 -11.96
C ASP A 190 -1.05 13.57 -13.41
N LEU A 191 -1.93 13.02 -14.24
CA LEU A 191 -2.13 13.40 -15.64
C LEU A 191 -3.29 14.37 -15.84
N MET A 192 -3.93 14.86 -14.77
CA MET A 192 -5.14 15.71 -14.79
C MET A 192 -5.14 16.84 -15.83
N PHE A 193 -3.99 17.51 -16.01
CA PHE A 193 -3.84 18.66 -16.91
C PHE A 193 -3.89 18.28 -18.40
N PHE A 194 -3.76 17.01 -18.77
CA PHE A 194 -3.92 16.55 -20.15
C PHE A 194 -5.37 16.41 -20.61
N THR A 195 -6.35 16.61 -19.74
CA THR A 195 -7.79 16.43 -20.04
C THR A 195 -8.61 17.67 -19.70
N GLY A 196 -9.81 17.78 -20.28
CA GLY A 196 -10.69 18.95 -20.13
C GLY A 196 -10.45 20.09 -21.13
N PRO A 197 -11.21 21.20 -21.03
CA PRO A 197 -11.27 22.24 -22.06
C PRO A 197 -10.02 23.13 -22.13
N ASN A 198 -9.22 23.17 -21.06
CA ASN A 198 -7.99 23.95 -20.97
C ASN A 198 -6.74 23.05 -20.86
N ALA A 199 -6.75 21.88 -21.50
CA ALA A 199 -5.68 20.89 -21.38
C ALA A 199 -4.31 21.39 -21.87
N PHE A 200 -3.24 21.08 -21.13
CA PHE A 200 -1.85 21.45 -21.42
C PHE A 200 -0.85 20.41 -20.87
N ASP A 201 0.40 20.45 -21.36
CA ASP A 201 1.50 19.66 -20.79
C ASP A 201 2.21 20.47 -19.70
N ASP A 202 2.06 20.07 -18.44
CA ASP A 202 2.72 20.71 -17.29
C ASP A 202 4.17 20.21 -17.07
N GLY A 203 4.67 19.35 -17.96
CA GLY A 203 5.98 18.73 -17.85
C GLY A 203 6.03 17.46 -16.98
N VAL A 204 4.90 16.88 -16.55
CA VAL A 204 4.86 15.66 -15.72
C VAL A 204 5.65 14.49 -16.32
N LEU A 205 5.66 14.31 -17.64
CA LEU A 205 6.48 13.28 -18.30
C LEU A 205 7.98 13.49 -18.04
N ASN A 206 8.45 14.74 -18.05
CA ASN A 206 9.86 15.05 -17.75
C ASN A 206 10.18 14.80 -16.28
N ARG A 207 9.24 15.05 -15.36
CA ARG A 207 9.40 14.73 -13.92
C ARG A 207 9.44 13.22 -13.67
N ILE A 208 8.60 12.45 -14.38
CA ILE A 208 8.64 10.97 -14.36
C ILE A 208 10.00 10.47 -14.86
N VAL A 209 10.51 10.99 -15.98
CA VAL A 209 11.84 10.65 -16.52
C VAL A 209 12.95 10.95 -15.51
N GLN A 210 12.97 12.17 -14.95
CA GLN A 210 13.96 12.59 -13.95
C GLN A 210 13.90 11.76 -12.67
N TRP A 211 12.69 11.36 -12.24
CA TRP A 211 12.51 10.51 -11.07
C TRP A 211 13.00 9.08 -11.30
N HIS A 212 12.70 8.50 -12.46
CA HIS A 212 13.22 7.18 -12.83
C HIS A 212 14.75 7.19 -12.99
N GLN A 213 15.33 8.25 -13.55
CA GLN A 213 16.79 8.44 -13.61
C GLN A 213 17.47 8.52 -12.24
N ARG A 214 16.73 8.91 -11.18
CA ARG A 214 17.19 8.85 -9.78
C ARG A 214 17.04 7.46 -9.14
N GLY A 215 16.61 6.46 -9.92
CA GLY A 215 16.30 5.11 -9.43
C GLY A 215 14.95 5.00 -8.71
N GLY A 216 14.05 5.97 -8.88
CA GLY A 216 12.76 6.02 -8.20
C GLY A 216 11.62 5.33 -8.96
N ILE A 217 10.60 4.90 -8.22
CA ILE A 217 9.38 4.30 -8.77
C ILE A 217 8.37 5.41 -9.09
N ALA A 218 7.81 5.38 -10.29
CA ALA A 218 6.72 6.28 -10.70
C ALA A 218 5.35 5.60 -10.53
N SER A 219 4.50 6.18 -9.68
CA SER A 219 3.06 5.90 -9.63
C SER A 219 2.33 7.04 -10.31
N VAL A 220 1.38 6.73 -11.19
CA VAL A 220 0.68 7.70 -12.02
C VAL A 220 -0.82 7.50 -11.87
N GLN A 221 -1.55 8.57 -11.62
CA GLN A 221 -3.02 8.60 -11.59
C GLN A 221 -3.57 9.63 -12.59
N LEU A 222 -4.89 9.74 -12.66
CA LEU A 222 -5.58 10.67 -13.54
C LEU A 222 -6.85 11.16 -12.85
N HIS A 223 -6.83 12.39 -12.31
CA HIS A 223 -8.07 13.11 -12.07
C HIS A 223 -8.66 13.58 -13.42
N TRP A 224 -9.49 12.73 -14.02
CA TRP A 224 -9.95 12.86 -15.41
C TRP A 224 -11.00 13.96 -15.57
N ASN A 225 -10.55 15.16 -15.96
CA ASN A 225 -11.42 16.27 -16.28
C ASN A 225 -12.26 15.94 -17.52
N THR A 226 -13.59 16.05 -17.42
CA THR A 226 -14.48 15.91 -18.59
C THR A 226 -14.42 17.18 -19.46
N PRO A 227 -15.08 17.24 -20.64
CA PRO A 227 -15.08 18.43 -21.49
C PRO A 227 -15.61 19.73 -20.85
N ASP A 228 -16.29 19.67 -19.70
CA ASP A 228 -16.68 20.85 -18.91
C ASP A 228 -15.58 21.38 -17.96
N GLY A 229 -14.50 20.62 -17.75
CA GLY A 229 -13.38 21.00 -16.88
C GLY A 229 -13.47 20.50 -15.45
N HIS A 230 -14.39 19.58 -15.16
CA HIS A 230 -14.56 18.99 -13.84
C HIS A 230 -14.35 17.47 -13.85
N PHE A 231 -13.85 16.90 -12.74
CA PHE A 231 -13.83 15.45 -12.50
C PHE A 231 -14.82 15.00 -11.41
N TYR A 232 -15.27 15.91 -10.54
CA TYR A 232 -16.23 15.60 -9.47
C TYR A 232 -17.67 15.44 -9.98
N THR A 233 -18.34 14.36 -9.60
CA THR A 233 -19.75 14.03 -9.91
C THR A 233 -20.74 15.15 -9.58
N LYS A 234 -20.47 15.96 -8.56
CA LYS A 234 -21.32 17.09 -8.14
C LYS A 234 -21.18 18.33 -9.07
N GLU A 235 -20.19 18.35 -9.96
CA GLU A 235 -19.81 19.49 -10.80
C GLU A 235 -19.97 19.21 -12.31
N THR A 236 -20.10 17.94 -12.72
CA THR A 236 -20.28 17.52 -14.13
C THR A 236 -21.56 16.72 -14.35
N ASN A 237 -22.15 16.83 -15.55
CA ASN A 237 -23.24 15.96 -16.02
C ASN A 237 -22.75 14.80 -16.91
N PHE A 238 -21.44 14.60 -17.04
CA PHE A 238 -20.85 13.57 -17.91
C PHE A 238 -21.20 12.15 -17.43
N ASP A 239 -21.81 11.34 -18.30
CA ASP A 239 -22.42 10.07 -17.89
C ASP A 239 -21.51 8.86 -18.17
N ALA A 240 -21.00 8.24 -17.10
CA ALA A 240 -20.18 7.04 -17.20
C ALA A 240 -20.86 5.85 -17.93
N THR A 241 -22.19 5.73 -17.92
CA THR A 241 -22.89 4.67 -18.69
C THR A 241 -22.74 4.89 -20.20
N LYS A 242 -22.80 6.15 -20.64
CA LYS A 242 -22.64 6.53 -22.04
C LYS A 242 -21.16 6.49 -22.45
N ALA A 243 -20.26 7.01 -21.62
CA ALA A 243 -18.81 6.91 -21.84
C ALA A 243 -18.34 5.45 -22.03
N ALA A 244 -18.97 4.51 -21.29
CA ALA A 244 -18.79 3.07 -21.42
C ALA A 244 -19.52 2.40 -22.60
N THR A 245 -20.28 3.16 -23.41
CA THR A 245 -21.12 2.65 -24.51
C THR A 245 -20.60 3.16 -25.85
N PRO A 246 -20.07 2.28 -26.72
CA PRO A 246 -19.48 2.66 -28.01
C PRO A 246 -20.38 3.57 -28.86
N GLY A 247 -19.79 4.62 -29.43
CA GLY A 247 -20.44 5.51 -30.40
C GLY A 247 -21.23 6.68 -29.80
N THR A 248 -21.47 6.74 -28.49
CA THR A 248 -22.02 7.95 -27.84
C THR A 248 -21.02 9.12 -27.90
N TRP A 249 -21.51 10.35 -27.68
CA TRP A 249 -20.64 11.53 -27.60
C TRP A 249 -19.64 11.41 -26.44
N GLU A 250 -20.11 11.00 -25.26
CA GLU A 250 -19.29 10.77 -24.07
C GLU A 250 -18.21 9.71 -24.35
N ASN A 251 -18.54 8.64 -25.07
CA ASN A 251 -17.59 7.60 -25.46
C ASN A 251 -16.51 8.11 -26.43
N GLN A 252 -16.89 8.90 -27.43
CA GLN A 252 -15.94 9.51 -28.37
C GLN A 252 -14.95 10.43 -27.66
N LYS A 253 -15.38 11.13 -26.60
CA LYS A 253 -14.48 11.96 -25.77
C LYS A 253 -13.50 11.11 -24.98
N VAL A 254 -13.96 10.11 -24.23
CA VAL A 254 -13.03 9.28 -23.44
C VAL A 254 -12.06 8.46 -24.30
N VAL A 255 -12.46 8.02 -25.50
CA VAL A 255 -11.55 7.34 -26.44
C VAL A 255 -10.46 8.29 -26.96
N ALA A 256 -10.79 9.56 -27.24
CA ALA A 256 -9.80 10.55 -27.68
C ALA A 256 -8.78 10.86 -26.57
N ASP A 257 -9.24 11.08 -25.33
CA ASP A 257 -8.38 11.30 -24.17
C ASP A 257 -7.48 10.08 -23.91
N LEU A 258 -8.04 8.86 -23.96
CA LEU A 258 -7.28 7.62 -23.75
C LEU A 258 -6.25 7.36 -24.83
N ALA A 259 -6.54 7.65 -26.10
CA ALA A 259 -5.56 7.50 -27.17
C ALA A 259 -4.36 8.46 -26.99
N MET A 260 -4.62 9.69 -26.55
CA MET A 260 -3.57 10.67 -26.23
C MET A 260 -2.77 10.24 -24.99
N ILE A 261 -3.43 9.80 -23.92
CA ILE A 261 -2.77 9.32 -22.68
C ILE A 261 -1.94 8.08 -22.97
N ALA A 262 -2.47 7.09 -23.70
CA ALA A 262 -1.72 5.90 -24.10
C ALA A 262 -0.48 6.27 -24.95
N GLY A 263 -0.58 7.30 -25.80
CA GLY A 263 0.58 7.89 -26.48
C GLY A 263 1.64 8.44 -25.53
N LYS A 264 1.24 9.12 -24.45
CA LYS A 264 2.16 9.58 -23.37
C LYS A 264 2.84 8.39 -22.67
N PHE A 265 2.11 7.30 -22.40
CA PHE A 265 2.70 6.08 -21.85
C PHE A 265 3.68 5.41 -22.84
N ARG A 266 3.36 5.39 -24.13
CA ARG A 266 4.28 4.89 -25.18
C ARG A 266 5.59 5.67 -25.22
N MET A 267 5.55 7.01 -25.10
CA MET A 267 6.75 7.85 -24.97
C MET A 267 7.62 7.53 -23.74
N LEU A 268 7.03 6.99 -22.66
CA LEU A 268 7.75 6.52 -21.47
C LEU A 268 8.28 5.08 -21.68
N GLN A 269 7.54 4.23 -22.37
CA GLN A 269 7.97 2.89 -22.77
C GLN A 269 9.18 2.92 -23.70
N ASP A 270 9.21 3.83 -24.68
CA ASP A 270 10.33 4.03 -25.60
C ASP A 270 11.60 4.56 -24.89
N LYS A 271 11.48 4.93 -23.61
CA LYS A 271 12.58 5.32 -22.71
C LYS A 271 12.92 4.23 -21.68
N GLY A 272 12.27 3.08 -21.73
CA GLY A 272 12.45 1.98 -20.78
C GLY A 272 11.88 2.27 -19.37
N ILE A 273 10.88 3.14 -19.25
CA ILE A 273 10.34 3.55 -17.94
C ILE A 273 9.08 2.72 -17.60
N PRO A 274 9.11 1.88 -16.55
CA PRO A 274 7.94 1.15 -16.07
C PRO A 274 7.09 2.03 -15.14
N ILE A 275 5.77 1.92 -15.22
CA ILE A 275 4.82 2.77 -14.49
C ILE A 275 3.80 1.94 -13.70
N LEU A 276 3.55 2.32 -12.45
CA LEU A 276 2.35 1.88 -11.72
C LEU A 276 1.19 2.80 -12.11
N PHE A 277 0.29 2.36 -12.98
CA PHE A 277 -0.84 3.19 -13.42
C PHE A 277 -2.09 2.88 -12.60
N ARG A 278 -2.64 3.91 -11.96
CA ARG A 278 -3.84 3.86 -11.12
C ARG A 278 -4.97 4.71 -11.74
N PRO A 279 -5.54 4.28 -12.88
CA PRO A 279 -6.65 4.98 -13.51
C PRO A 279 -7.95 4.79 -12.72
N LEU A 280 -8.87 5.74 -12.85
CA LEU A 280 -10.24 5.63 -12.32
C LEU A 280 -10.26 5.29 -10.81
N HIS A 281 -9.47 6.01 -10.01
CA HIS A 281 -9.33 5.78 -8.57
C HIS A 281 -10.61 6.12 -7.79
N GLU A 282 -10.69 5.66 -6.53
CA GLU A 282 -11.83 5.90 -5.63
C GLU A 282 -13.26 5.59 -6.20
N PRO A 283 -13.45 4.56 -7.05
CA PRO A 283 -14.67 4.43 -7.84
C PRO A 283 -15.91 4.13 -6.98
N ASP A 284 -15.73 3.39 -5.88
CA ASP A 284 -16.78 3.05 -4.91
C ASP A 284 -17.08 4.19 -3.91
N GLY A 285 -16.34 5.31 -3.98
CA GLY A 285 -16.74 6.59 -3.38
C GLY A 285 -17.76 7.36 -4.22
N ALA A 286 -17.86 7.08 -5.53
CA ALA A 286 -18.78 7.69 -6.50
C ALA A 286 -18.75 9.23 -6.64
N TRP A 287 -17.85 9.92 -5.92
CA TRP A 287 -17.64 11.37 -6.02
C TRP A 287 -16.89 11.81 -7.27
N PHE A 288 -16.29 10.89 -8.01
CA PHE A 288 -15.79 11.10 -9.38
C PHE A 288 -16.73 10.49 -10.41
N TRP A 289 -16.84 11.14 -11.59
CA TRP A 289 -17.87 10.80 -12.59
C TRP A 289 -17.83 9.33 -13.04
N TRP A 290 -16.64 8.71 -13.08
CA TRP A 290 -16.46 7.31 -13.46
C TRP A 290 -17.05 6.30 -12.46
N GLY A 291 -17.18 6.69 -11.19
CA GLY A 291 -17.88 5.92 -10.16
C GLY A 291 -19.38 6.23 -10.06
N ALA A 292 -19.79 7.43 -10.49
CA ALA A 292 -21.14 7.99 -10.30
C ALA A 292 -22.33 7.12 -10.78
N LYS A 293 -22.08 6.18 -11.69
CA LYS A 293 -23.12 5.31 -12.31
C LYS A 293 -23.01 3.85 -11.85
N GLY A 294 -22.28 3.59 -10.76
CA GLY A 294 -22.14 2.28 -10.15
C GLY A 294 -21.19 1.34 -10.89
N ALA A 295 -20.87 0.22 -10.23
CA ALA A 295 -19.83 -0.71 -10.67
C ALA A 295 -19.98 -1.21 -12.12
N SER A 296 -21.21 -1.40 -12.62
CA SER A 296 -21.44 -1.88 -14.01
C SER A 296 -20.95 -0.90 -15.08
N ALA A 297 -20.99 0.41 -14.81
CA ALA A 297 -20.41 1.42 -15.70
C ALA A 297 -18.89 1.48 -15.52
N TYR A 298 -18.42 1.54 -14.28
CA TYR A 298 -17.00 1.54 -13.92
C TYR A 298 -16.22 0.38 -14.54
N LEU A 299 -16.72 -0.85 -14.39
CA LEU A 299 -16.08 -2.07 -14.89
C LEU A 299 -15.99 -2.10 -16.42
N LYS A 300 -16.89 -1.42 -17.14
CA LYS A 300 -16.80 -1.22 -18.58
C LYS A 300 -15.76 -0.16 -18.94
N LEU A 301 -15.71 0.95 -18.20
CA LEU A 301 -14.66 1.97 -18.38
C LEU A 301 -13.27 1.39 -18.15
N TRP A 302 -13.06 0.59 -17.10
CA TRP A 302 -11.79 -0.10 -16.85
C TRP A 302 -11.33 -0.93 -18.06
N ASN A 303 -12.25 -1.70 -18.67
CA ASN A 303 -11.95 -2.47 -19.88
C ASN A 303 -11.61 -1.57 -21.08
N LEU A 304 -12.24 -0.40 -21.20
CA LEU A 304 -11.98 0.57 -22.26
C LEU A 304 -10.59 1.21 -22.11
N VAL A 305 -10.17 1.56 -20.88
CA VAL A 305 -8.81 2.06 -20.59
C VAL A 305 -7.77 1.01 -21.04
N GLN A 306 -7.97 -0.25 -20.64
CA GLN A 306 -7.05 -1.34 -21.01
C GLN A 306 -7.05 -1.64 -22.52
N ALA A 307 -8.21 -1.55 -23.18
CA ALA A 307 -8.32 -1.77 -24.63
C ALA A 307 -7.59 -0.69 -25.44
N GLU A 308 -7.75 0.59 -25.11
CA GLU A 308 -7.06 1.69 -25.81
C GLU A 308 -5.55 1.69 -25.55
N PHE A 309 -5.10 1.30 -24.34
CA PHE A 309 -3.67 1.10 -24.05
C PHE A 309 -3.07 -0.07 -24.86
N ALA A 310 -3.75 -1.22 -24.91
CA ALA A 310 -3.29 -2.38 -25.69
C ALA A 310 -3.25 -2.07 -27.20
N LYS A 311 -4.25 -1.35 -27.72
CA LYS A 311 -4.34 -0.84 -29.10
C LYS A 311 -3.20 0.13 -29.46
N ALA A 312 -2.70 0.89 -28.49
CA ALA A 312 -1.53 1.76 -28.63
C ALA A 312 -0.18 1.04 -28.43
N GLY A 313 -0.18 -0.28 -28.20
CA GLY A 313 1.04 -1.07 -27.94
C GLY A 313 1.75 -0.68 -26.64
N VAL A 314 0.97 -0.33 -25.61
CA VAL A 314 1.48 0.06 -24.28
C VAL A 314 1.61 -1.19 -23.39
N HIS A 315 2.85 -1.49 -23.03
CA HIS A 315 3.29 -2.68 -22.28
C HIS A 315 4.22 -2.31 -21.10
N ASN A 316 4.41 -1.02 -20.81
CA ASN A 316 5.22 -0.57 -19.67
C ASN A 316 4.42 -0.39 -18.36
N VAL A 317 3.17 -0.85 -18.31
CA VAL A 317 2.23 -0.58 -17.21
C VAL A 317 2.06 -1.79 -16.29
N LEU A 318 2.07 -1.54 -14.98
CA LEU A 318 1.41 -2.38 -13.97
C LEU A 318 0.10 -1.71 -13.55
N TRP A 319 -1.00 -2.45 -13.62
CA TRP A 319 -2.35 -1.93 -13.41
C TRP A 319 -2.72 -1.94 -11.93
N VAL A 320 -2.93 -0.77 -11.36
CA VAL A 320 -3.31 -0.57 -9.95
C VAL A 320 -4.80 -0.28 -9.84
N HIS A 321 -5.57 -1.24 -9.30
CA HIS A 321 -6.97 -1.00 -8.93
C HIS A 321 -7.06 -0.33 -7.55
N ASN A 322 -8.12 0.42 -7.30
CA ASN A 322 -8.28 1.23 -6.08
C ASN A 322 -9.70 1.16 -5.49
N PHE A 323 -9.81 1.39 -4.17
CA PHE A 323 -11.08 1.57 -3.45
C PHE A 323 -10.94 2.73 -2.46
N ALA A 324 -11.87 3.69 -2.48
CA ALA A 324 -12.04 4.65 -1.38
C ALA A 324 -12.98 4.10 -0.32
N GLY A 325 -13.99 3.36 -0.74
CA GLY A 325 -14.96 2.75 0.14
C GLY A 325 -14.48 1.42 0.70
N SER A 326 -15.45 0.53 0.88
CA SER A 326 -15.30 -0.74 1.55
C SER A 326 -14.94 -1.83 0.53
N PRO A 327 -13.71 -2.38 0.52
CA PRO A 327 -13.26 -3.30 -0.53
C PRO A 327 -14.22 -4.48 -0.74
N SER A 328 -14.63 -4.67 -1.99
CA SER A 328 -15.65 -5.64 -2.38
C SER A 328 -15.44 -6.13 -3.81
N SER A 329 -15.91 -7.36 -4.09
CA SER A 329 -15.84 -7.96 -5.43
C SER A 329 -16.70 -7.24 -6.46
N ALA A 330 -17.75 -6.52 -6.03
CA ALA A 330 -18.69 -5.84 -6.92
C ALA A 330 -18.02 -4.80 -7.82
N TRP A 331 -17.00 -4.09 -7.33
CA TRP A 331 -16.24 -3.08 -8.09
C TRP A 331 -14.93 -3.62 -8.69
N PHE A 332 -14.51 -4.84 -8.36
CA PHE A 332 -13.19 -5.35 -8.73
C PHE A 332 -13.16 -5.90 -10.18
N PRO A 333 -12.27 -5.40 -11.08
CA PRO A 333 -12.15 -5.88 -12.46
C PRO A 333 -11.76 -7.35 -12.63
N GLY A 334 -11.30 -8.00 -11.56
CA GLY A 334 -10.86 -9.40 -11.55
C GLY A 334 -9.33 -9.53 -11.61
N THR A 335 -8.83 -10.66 -11.12
CA THR A 335 -7.39 -10.93 -10.98
C THR A 335 -6.64 -11.00 -12.32
N GLY A 336 -7.33 -11.22 -13.44
CA GLY A 336 -6.75 -11.16 -14.78
C GLY A 336 -6.60 -9.75 -15.38
N LYS A 337 -7.01 -8.70 -14.66
CA LYS A 337 -7.00 -7.30 -15.15
C LYS A 337 -6.24 -6.32 -14.25
N VAL A 338 -5.64 -6.79 -13.16
CA VAL A 338 -5.07 -5.97 -12.09
C VAL A 338 -3.78 -6.61 -11.60
N ASP A 339 -2.71 -5.84 -11.43
CA ASP A 339 -1.42 -6.28 -10.91
C ASP A 339 -1.29 -6.01 -9.40
N VAL A 340 -1.73 -4.82 -8.98
CA VAL A 340 -1.75 -4.34 -7.59
C VAL A 340 -3.17 -3.90 -7.25
N VAL A 341 -3.67 -4.27 -6.07
CA VAL A 341 -4.93 -3.72 -5.55
C VAL A 341 -4.62 -2.75 -4.42
N SER A 342 -5.41 -1.69 -4.28
CA SER A 342 -5.13 -0.63 -3.31
C SER A 342 -6.36 -0.03 -2.65
N VAL A 343 -6.15 0.68 -1.55
CA VAL A 343 -7.11 1.60 -0.93
C VAL A 343 -6.51 2.99 -0.74
N ASP A 344 -7.37 4.00 -0.70
CA ASP A 344 -7.03 5.37 -0.31
C ASP A 344 -7.65 5.66 1.07
N ARG A 345 -6.89 6.22 2.02
CA ARG A 345 -7.35 6.37 3.42
C ARG A 345 -6.97 7.71 4.06
N TYR A 346 -8.00 8.50 4.33
CA TYR A 346 -7.92 9.81 5.00
C TYR A 346 -8.71 9.82 6.32
N PRO A 347 -8.19 9.18 7.40
CA PRO A 347 -8.78 9.28 8.73
C PRO A 347 -8.56 10.66 9.36
N ALA A 348 -9.05 10.83 10.59
CA ALA A 348 -8.82 12.03 11.39
C ALA A 348 -7.33 12.36 11.57
N ALA A 349 -7.02 13.64 11.78
CA ALA A 349 -5.65 14.10 12.00
C ALA A 349 -4.96 13.33 13.17
N ARG A 350 -3.72 12.89 12.95
CA ARG A 350 -2.88 12.11 13.87
C ARG A 350 -3.37 10.68 14.19
N ASP A 351 -4.34 10.16 13.43
CA ASP A 351 -4.78 8.77 13.50
C ASP A 351 -3.87 7.84 12.68
N TYR A 352 -2.79 7.37 13.29
CA TYR A 352 -1.76 6.54 12.65
C TYR A 352 -2.16 5.06 12.53
N ASP A 353 -3.36 4.78 12.04
CA ASP A 353 -3.85 3.42 11.81
C ASP A 353 -3.14 2.73 10.63
N PRO A 354 -2.72 1.45 10.74
CA PRO A 354 -2.17 0.71 9.61
C PRO A 354 -3.24 0.24 8.61
N PHE A 355 -4.53 0.50 8.84
CA PHE A 355 -5.68 0.06 8.05
C PHE A 355 -5.70 -1.46 7.80
N ALA A 356 -5.27 -2.24 8.79
CA ALA A 356 -5.08 -3.69 8.65
C ALA A 356 -6.36 -4.44 8.23
N ILE A 357 -7.53 -3.94 8.61
CA ILE A 357 -8.82 -4.49 8.19
C ILE A 357 -8.98 -4.37 6.66
N ASP A 358 -8.63 -3.22 6.07
CA ASP A 358 -8.67 -3.04 4.62
C ASP A 358 -7.62 -3.88 3.90
N PHE A 359 -6.41 -4.01 4.45
CA PHE A 359 -5.37 -4.91 3.93
C PHE A 359 -5.90 -6.36 3.80
N TYR A 360 -6.54 -6.87 4.86
CA TYR A 360 -7.11 -8.23 4.85
C TYR A 360 -8.37 -8.34 3.97
N ARG A 361 -9.16 -7.27 3.78
CA ARG A 361 -10.28 -7.29 2.82
C ARG A 361 -9.83 -7.24 1.36
N LEU A 362 -8.78 -6.47 1.04
CA LEU A 362 -8.14 -6.50 -0.28
C LEU A 362 -7.55 -7.88 -0.58
N LYS A 363 -7.00 -8.55 0.44
CA LYS A 363 -6.55 -9.95 0.38
C LYS A 363 -7.70 -10.91 0.12
N ASP A 364 -8.86 -10.73 0.74
CA ASP A 364 -10.05 -11.54 0.49
C ASP A 364 -10.57 -11.36 -0.96
N VAL A 365 -10.82 -10.12 -1.39
CA VAL A 365 -11.31 -9.75 -2.73
C VAL A 365 -10.40 -10.26 -3.86
N THR A 366 -9.08 -10.31 -3.62
CA THR A 366 -8.11 -10.84 -4.60
C THR A 366 -7.77 -12.32 -4.41
N GLY A 367 -8.42 -13.01 -3.47
CA GLY A 367 -8.12 -14.40 -3.12
C GLY A 367 -6.69 -14.62 -2.60
N ALA A 368 -6.02 -13.56 -2.12
CA ALA A 368 -4.61 -13.46 -1.72
C ALA A 368 -3.60 -13.61 -2.89
N SER A 369 -4.03 -13.33 -4.13
CA SER A 369 -3.21 -13.51 -5.36
C SER A 369 -2.52 -12.26 -5.90
N LYS A 370 -2.70 -11.10 -5.25
CA LYS A 370 -2.20 -9.79 -5.72
C LYS A 370 -1.47 -9.01 -4.64
N LEU A 371 -0.59 -8.13 -5.09
CA LEU A 371 0.08 -7.13 -4.27
C LEU A 371 -0.95 -6.14 -3.70
N ILE A 372 -0.72 -5.66 -2.48
CA ILE A 372 -1.69 -4.84 -1.73
C ILE A 372 -1.02 -3.55 -1.26
N ALA A 373 -1.49 -2.40 -1.75
CA ALA A 373 -0.91 -1.09 -1.49
C ALA A 373 -1.89 -0.10 -0.82
N LEU A 374 -1.35 0.82 -0.03
CA LEU A 374 -2.07 1.97 0.48
C LEU A 374 -1.77 3.13 -0.48
N ALA A 375 -2.57 3.26 -1.54
CA ALA A 375 -2.18 4.08 -2.68
C ALA A 375 -2.17 5.57 -2.34
N GLU A 376 -3.20 6.09 -1.66
CA GLU A 376 -3.15 7.37 -0.98
C GLU A 376 -3.36 7.24 0.55
N ASN A 377 -2.66 8.07 1.33
CA ASN A 377 -2.91 8.23 2.75
C ASN A 377 -2.81 9.69 3.21
N GLY A 378 -3.63 10.04 4.21
CA GLY A 378 -3.53 11.27 4.98
C GLY A 378 -2.41 11.19 6.03
N PRO A 379 -2.73 10.99 7.34
CA PRO A 379 -1.72 10.69 8.35
C PRO A 379 -0.82 9.50 7.95
N LEU A 380 0.47 9.58 8.28
CA LEU A 380 1.43 8.50 8.04
C LEU A 380 1.13 7.30 8.96
N PRO A 381 0.79 6.11 8.44
CA PRO A 381 0.49 4.93 9.24
C PRO A 381 1.70 4.44 10.06
N ALA A 382 1.47 4.02 11.30
CA ALA A 382 2.56 3.61 12.19
C ALA A 382 3.15 2.24 11.81
N VAL A 383 4.42 2.21 11.38
CA VAL A 383 5.13 0.99 10.93
C VAL A 383 5.17 -0.11 12.01
N ALA A 384 5.25 0.26 13.28
CA ALA A 384 5.15 -0.68 14.40
C ALA A 384 3.79 -1.40 14.45
N ARG A 385 2.69 -0.70 14.12
CA ARG A 385 1.33 -1.29 14.05
C ARG A 385 1.13 -2.11 12.78
N MET A 386 1.77 -1.74 11.65
CA MET A 386 1.82 -2.62 10.47
C MET A 386 2.49 -3.96 10.81
N LYS A 387 3.65 -3.91 11.48
CA LYS A 387 4.39 -5.10 11.92
C LYS A 387 3.58 -5.97 12.88
N SER A 388 2.92 -5.39 13.89
CA SER A 388 2.15 -6.17 14.86
C SER A 388 0.85 -6.75 14.32
N THR A 389 0.27 -6.15 13.27
CA THR A 389 -0.96 -6.65 12.62
C THR A 389 -0.71 -7.53 11.39
N GLY A 390 0.52 -7.59 10.88
CA GLY A 390 0.88 -8.26 9.63
C GLY A 390 0.50 -7.49 8.35
N ALA A 391 -0.05 -6.27 8.47
CA ALA A 391 -0.46 -5.43 7.36
C ALA A 391 0.72 -4.65 6.76
N LEU A 392 1.69 -5.36 6.20
CA LEU A 392 2.84 -4.78 5.48
C LEU A 392 2.46 -4.54 4.02
N TRP A 393 1.96 -3.33 3.76
CA TRP A 393 1.64 -2.82 2.43
C TRP A 393 2.84 -2.86 1.47
N THR A 394 2.61 -3.09 0.18
CA THR A 394 3.65 -3.01 -0.86
C THR A 394 4.29 -1.62 -0.87
N TYR A 395 3.46 -0.58 -0.81
CA TYR A 395 3.87 0.81 -0.63
C TYR A 395 2.77 1.59 0.13
N PHE A 396 3.15 2.73 0.68
CA PHE A 396 2.22 3.80 1.05
C PHE A 396 2.43 5.01 0.11
N GLY A 397 1.42 5.84 -0.10
CA GLY A 397 1.54 7.10 -0.85
C GLY A 397 0.95 8.27 -0.07
N THR A 398 1.76 9.00 0.69
CA THR A 398 1.25 10.13 1.45
C THR A 398 0.91 11.28 0.52
N TRP A 399 -0.25 11.90 0.72
CA TRP A 399 -0.69 13.02 -0.12
C TRP A 399 0.18 14.27 0.07
N ASN A 400 0.00 15.24 -0.81
CA ASN A 400 0.78 16.47 -0.85
C ASN A 400 0.33 17.48 0.22
N GLU A 401 0.98 18.65 0.21
CA GLU A 401 0.58 19.83 0.99
C GLU A 401 0.35 19.54 2.49
N GLU A 402 -0.83 19.81 3.07
CA GLU A 402 -1.04 19.78 4.52
C GLU A 402 -0.79 18.42 5.19
N PHE A 403 -0.93 17.32 4.44
CA PHE A 403 -0.78 15.96 4.96
C PHE A 403 0.68 15.61 5.30
N ILE A 404 1.65 16.17 4.57
CA ILE A 404 3.08 15.96 4.79
C ILE A 404 3.82 17.22 5.28
N MET A 405 3.51 18.40 4.74
CA MET A 405 4.28 19.64 4.97
C MET A 405 4.05 20.25 6.36
N THR A 406 2.99 19.83 7.07
CA THR A 406 2.58 20.38 8.38
C THR A 406 2.58 19.31 9.47
N GLU A 407 2.44 19.72 10.73
CA GLU A 407 2.21 18.79 11.86
C GLU A 407 0.73 18.55 12.17
N GLN A 408 -0.19 18.92 11.27
CA GLN A 408 -1.62 18.66 11.43
C GLN A 408 -1.90 17.16 11.39
N TYR A 409 -1.66 16.51 10.25
CA TYR A 409 -1.98 15.09 10.05
C TYR A 409 -0.92 14.15 10.58
N SER A 410 0.36 14.48 10.40
CA SER A 410 1.51 13.70 10.89
C SER A 410 2.48 14.61 11.62
N THR A 411 2.81 14.32 12.87
CA THR A 411 3.88 15.06 13.57
C THR A 411 5.25 14.78 12.94
N ASN A 412 6.20 15.68 13.13
CA ASN A 412 7.56 15.54 12.64
C ASN A 412 8.27 14.32 13.27
N ALA A 413 7.95 14.02 14.53
CA ALA A 413 8.34 12.78 15.18
C ALA A 413 7.78 11.53 14.47
N GLN A 414 6.51 11.54 14.04
CA GLN A 414 5.92 10.43 13.26
C GLN A 414 6.59 10.28 11.90
N LYS A 415 6.86 11.39 11.19
CA LYS A 415 7.57 11.37 9.90
C LYS A 415 8.95 10.71 10.04
N SER A 416 9.77 11.21 10.95
CA SER A 416 11.12 10.65 11.18
C SER A 416 11.09 9.21 11.70
N ALA A 417 10.08 8.83 12.51
CA ALA A 417 9.88 7.45 12.94
C ALA A 417 9.49 6.51 11.79
N VAL A 418 8.67 6.96 10.84
CA VAL A 418 8.24 6.15 9.69
C VAL A 418 9.36 6.02 8.65
N PHE A 419 9.90 7.13 8.15
CA PHE A 419 10.96 7.10 7.13
C PHE A 419 12.28 6.50 7.67
N GLY A 420 12.52 6.60 8.98
CA GLY A 420 13.69 6.02 9.67
C GLY A 420 13.55 4.55 10.11
N ASP A 421 12.35 3.96 10.05
CA ASP A 421 12.16 2.55 10.42
C ASP A 421 12.81 1.63 9.37
N ALA A 422 13.62 0.66 9.80
CA ALA A 422 14.30 -0.27 8.91
C ALA A 422 13.36 -1.19 8.09
N THR A 423 12.06 -1.23 8.39
CA THR A 423 11.03 -1.88 7.55
C THR A 423 10.59 -1.00 6.36
N VAL A 424 10.82 0.31 6.40
CA VAL A 424 10.51 1.20 5.27
C VAL A 424 11.67 1.24 4.28
N ALA A 425 11.38 1.08 2.99
CA ALA A 425 12.34 1.18 1.91
C ALA A 425 12.24 2.56 1.24
N ASN A 426 13.33 3.33 1.33
CA ASN A 426 13.47 4.68 0.78
C ASN A 426 14.20 4.65 -0.57
N LEU A 427 14.36 5.79 -1.25
CA LEU A 427 15.04 5.85 -2.56
C LEU A 427 16.45 5.25 -2.47
N GLU A 428 17.15 5.55 -1.38
CA GLU A 428 18.49 5.02 -1.07
C GLU A 428 18.49 3.49 -0.87
N ASP A 429 17.34 2.89 -0.58
CA ASP A 429 17.15 1.45 -0.38
C ASP A 429 16.64 0.73 -1.65
N VAL A 430 16.09 1.44 -2.65
CA VAL A 430 15.51 0.83 -3.89
C VAL A 430 16.28 1.12 -5.18
N ALA A 431 17.06 2.22 -5.24
CA ALA A 431 17.67 2.68 -6.49
C ALA A 431 18.54 1.61 -7.17
N GLY A 432 18.30 1.40 -8.47
CA GLY A 432 19.01 0.40 -9.29
C GLY A 432 18.57 -1.05 -9.10
N LYS A 433 17.45 -1.32 -8.41
CA LYS A 433 16.94 -2.69 -8.14
C LYS A 433 15.74 -3.12 -8.99
N HIS A 434 15.32 -2.28 -9.96
CA HIS A 434 14.21 -2.52 -10.89
C HIS A 434 14.50 -1.93 -12.28
#